data_AF-A0A9P9AUH4-F1
#
_entry.id   AF-A0A9P9AUH4-F1
#
_cell.length_a   1.000
_cell.length_b   1.000
_cell.length_c   1.000
_cell.angle_alpha   90.00
_cell.angle_beta   90.00
_cell.angle_gamma   90.00
#
_symmetry.space_group_name_H-M   'P 1'
#
loop_
_entity.id
_entity.type
_entity.pdbx_description
1 polymer ?
#
loop_
_entity_poly.entity_id
_entity_poly.type
_entity_poly.pdbx_seq_one_letter_code
_entity_poly.pdbx_strand_id
1 'polypeptide(L)'
;MSNTNTSNVIAWLVPTARGSFADKATHLITNIFRTVATDSSPLLASRLPNLVTSKPAKAIQLSFDQAPKRPGSFVLGSDPLRCDVVLPSLPGIASRHCEVSFDAEGRLVLNDFSDRGTQVWYDWESNGDQTDYTWLLSSGCSHGFPSTVQRITIDIQGVRFQLVVNDHSADWDAYRTNVEAFVKQPSWTDGLTSGWDRTSVNPVVPLFSSIPSFQHIFVKSIGEEPSGEMYLWNLSRPWEPMVKAAA
;
A
#
# COMPACT_ATOMS: atom_id res chain seq x y z
N MET A 1 16.80 -4.27 29.26
CA MET A 1 15.64 -4.80 28.52
C MET A 1 15.26 -3.76 27.50
N SER A 2 15.68 -3.94 26.25
CA SER A 2 15.37 -3.01 25.17
C SER A 2 13.88 -3.10 24.87
N ASN A 3 13.14 -2.04 25.22
CA ASN A 3 11.78 -1.80 24.73
C ASN A 3 11.86 -1.85 23.20
N THR A 4 11.39 -2.94 22.58
CA THR A 4 11.16 -2.95 21.14
C THR A 4 10.11 -1.88 20.88
N ASN A 5 10.49 -0.84 20.13
CA ASN A 5 9.65 0.32 19.88
C ASN A 5 8.54 -0.09 18.90
N THR A 6 7.53 -0.79 19.40
CA THR A 6 6.39 -1.31 18.63
C THR A 6 5.61 -0.21 17.94
N SER A 7 5.71 1.04 18.42
CA SER A 7 5.12 2.24 17.82
C SER A 7 5.57 2.49 16.37
N ASN A 8 6.74 1.99 15.98
CA ASN A 8 7.24 2.15 14.61
C ASN A 8 6.68 1.11 13.64
N VAL A 9 6.14 -0.01 14.13
CA VAL A 9 5.69 -1.08 13.26
C VAL A 9 4.30 -0.77 12.72
N ILE A 10 4.15 -0.85 11.40
CA ILE A 10 2.87 -0.65 10.71
C ILE A 10 2.10 -1.97 10.68
N ALA A 11 2.72 -2.99 10.09
CA ALA A 11 2.11 -4.30 9.89
C ALA A 11 3.16 -5.37 9.61
N TRP A 12 2.72 -6.64 9.63
CA TRP A 12 3.49 -7.79 9.18
C TRP A 12 2.75 -8.52 8.07
N LEU A 13 3.50 -8.89 7.02
CA LEU A 13 3.08 -9.81 5.97
C LEU A 13 3.58 -11.21 6.34
N VAL A 14 2.67 -12.06 6.77
CA VAL A 14 2.96 -13.40 7.29
C VAL A 14 2.60 -14.43 6.22
N PRO A 15 3.50 -15.34 5.83
CA PRO A 15 3.15 -16.44 4.92
C PRO A 15 1.99 -17.29 5.46
N THR A 16 1.02 -17.61 4.61
CA THR A 16 -0.14 -18.42 5.06
C THR A 16 0.20 -19.90 5.29
N ALA A 17 1.25 -20.41 4.66
CA ALA A 17 1.73 -21.79 4.82
C ALA A 17 3.24 -21.90 4.63
N ARG A 18 3.87 -22.85 5.34
CA ARG A 18 5.28 -23.21 5.12
C ARG A 18 5.50 -23.79 3.72
N GLY A 19 6.63 -23.46 3.10
CA GLY A 19 6.99 -23.89 1.75
C GLY A 19 6.20 -23.20 0.62
N SER A 20 5.22 -22.37 0.94
CA SER A 20 4.48 -21.56 -0.03
C SER A 20 5.38 -20.55 -0.73
N PHE A 21 4.91 -19.95 -1.83
CA PHE A 21 5.65 -18.88 -2.49
C PHE A 21 5.84 -17.66 -1.59
N ALA A 22 4.88 -17.37 -0.71
CA ALA A 22 5.01 -16.32 0.29
C ALA A 22 6.09 -16.64 1.32
N ASP A 23 6.19 -17.91 1.76
CA ASP A 23 7.24 -18.36 2.68
C ASP A 23 8.62 -18.21 2.03
N LYS A 24 8.76 -18.65 0.78
CA LYS A 24 9.98 -18.44 -0.03
C LYS A 24 10.34 -16.96 -0.17
N ALA A 25 9.35 -16.07 -0.32
CA ALA A 25 9.59 -14.63 -0.38
C ALA A 25 10.29 -14.10 0.89
N THR A 26 9.97 -14.63 2.08
CA THR A 26 10.63 -14.23 3.33
C THR A 26 12.11 -14.63 3.39
N HIS A 27 12.52 -15.59 2.56
CA HIS A 27 13.90 -16.08 2.46
C HIS A 27 14.70 -15.41 1.34
N LEU A 28 14.09 -14.54 0.52
CA LEU A 28 14.82 -13.78 -0.49
C LEU A 28 15.77 -12.80 0.17
N ILE A 29 17.01 -12.75 -0.31
CA ILE A 29 18.06 -11.85 0.19
C ILE A 29 17.58 -10.39 0.13
N THR A 30 16.82 -10.03 -0.91
CA THR A 30 16.27 -8.69 -1.10
C THR A 30 15.28 -8.27 -0.03
N ASN A 31 14.64 -9.23 0.64
CA ASN A 31 13.67 -8.96 1.70
C ASN A 31 14.29 -9.04 3.10
N ILE A 32 15.55 -9.50 3.23
CA ILE A 32 16.14 -9.87 4.52
C ILE A 32 16.15 -8.73 5.54
N PHE A 33 16.28 -7.48 5.09
CA PHE A 33 16.29 -6.29 5.95
C PHE A 33 14.92 -5.95 6.56
N ARG A 34 13.84 -6.46 5.96
CA ARG A 34 12.47 -6.32 6.46
C ARG A 34 11.96 -7.59 7.12
N THR A 35 12.66 -8.72 6.94
CA THR A 35 12.24 -10.00 7.49
C THR A 35 12.58 -10.12 8.98
N VAL A 36 11.57 -10.46 9.79
CA VAL A 36 11.69 -10.70 11.23
C VAL A 36 11.22 -12.11 11.58
N ALA A 37 11.69 -12.64 12.72
CA ALA A 37 11.13 -13.87 13.27
C ALA A 37 9.70 -13.64 13.80
N THR A 38 8.81 -14.60 13.61
CA THR A 38 7.39 -14.44 14.01
C THR A 38 7.16 -14.41 15.52
N ASP A 39 8.12 -14.88 16.31
CA ASP A 39 8.13 -14.86 17.77
C ASP A 39 8.80 -13.60 18.35
N SER A 40 9.34 -12.71 17.52
CA SER A 40 10.02 -11.49 17.96
C SER A 40 9.07 -10.41 18.50
N SER A 41 7.77 -10.51 18.17
CA SER A 41 6.72 -9.59 18.62
C SER A 41 5.63 -10.37 19.36
N PRO A 42 5.31 -10.02 20.62
CA PRO A 42 4.22 -10.64 21.37
C PRO A 42 2.87 -10.52 20.67
N LEU A 43 2.59 -9.35 20.06
CA LEU A 43 1.36 -9.13 19.30
C LEU A 43 1.27 -10.09 18.12
N LEU A 44 2.32 -10.15 17.29
CA LEU A 44 2.38 -11.06 16.15
C LEU A 44 2.19 -12.51 16.61
N ALA A 45 2.97 -12.94 17.60
CA ALA A 45 2.90 -14.29 18.15
C ALA A 45 1.49 -14.65 18.70
N SER A 46 0.78 -13.71 19.30
CA SER A 46 -0.58 -13.90 19.82
C SER A 46 -1.65 -14.01 18.73
N ARG A 47 -1.44 -13.36 17.58
CA ARG A 47 -2.39 -13.35 16.46
C ARG A 47 -2.26 -14.59 15.57
N LEU A 48 -1.07 -15.18 15.48
CA LEU A 48 -0.81 -16.30 14.55
C LEU A 48 -1.62 -17.59 14.79
N PRO A 49 -1.83 -18.08 16.03
CA PRO A 49 -2.55 -19.34 16.27
C PRO A 49 -3.96 -19.37 15.68
N ASN A 50 -4.59 -18.20 15.54
CA ASN A 50 -5.95 -18.06 15.03
C ASN A 50 -5.99 -17.81 13.51
N LEU A 51 -4.84 -17.50 12.90
CA LEU A 51 -4.79 -16.96 11.54
C LEU A 51 -4.14 -17.89 10.51
N VAL A 52 -3.23 -18.79 10.92
CA VAL A 52 -2.49 -19.64 9.98
C VAL A 52 -2.50 -21.11 10.37
N THR A 53 -2.75 -21.99 9.40
CA THR A 53 -2.81 -23.45 9.59
C THR A 53 -1.45 -24.05 9.97
N SER A 54 -0.35 -23.41 9.56
CA SER A 54 1.01 -23.77 9.97
C SER A 54 1.75 -22.50 10.37
N LYS A 55 2.39 -22.47 11.55
CA LYS A 55 3.12 -21.29 12.03
C LYS A 55 4.41 -21.09 11.19
N PRO A 56 4.49 -20.07 10.33
CA PRO A 56 5.73 -19.75 9.62
C PRO A 56 6.76 -19.20 10.61
N ALA A 57 8.04 -19.41 10.32
CA ALA A 57 9.12 -18.95 11.19
C ALA A 57 9.40 -17.45 11.04
N LYS A 58 9.07 -16.88 9.88
CA LYS A 58 9.42 -15.51 9.49
C LYS A 58 8.23 -14.77 8.92
N ALA A 59 8.28 -13.45 9.04
CA ALA A 59 7.33 -12.51 8.44
C ALA A 59 8.09 -11.30 7.89
N ILE A 60 7.50 -10.61 6.93
CA ILE A 60 8.05 -9.35 6.41
C ILE A 60 7.38 -8.21 7.17
N GLN A 61 8.17 -7.39 7.85
CA GLN A 61 7.71 -6.24 8.62
C GLN A 61 7.68 -4.99 7.75
N LEU A 62 6.59 -4.24 7.85
CA LEU A 62 6.46 -2.88 7.34
C LEU A 62 6.54 -1.93 8.54
N SER A 63 7.43 -0.94 8.50
CA SER A 63 7.63 -0.02 9.62
C SER A 63 7.97 1.39 9.15
N PHE A 64 7.60 2.39 9.96
CA PHE A 64 7.83 3.80 9.69
C PHE A 64 9.32 4.18 9.67
N ASP A 65 10.16 3.45 10.41
CA ASP A 65 11.61 3.67 10.50
C ASP A 65 12.41 3.04 9.35
N GLN A 66 11.78 2.19 8.55
CA GLN A 66 12.40 1.61 7.37
C GLN A 66 11.89 2.28 6.11
N ALA A 67 12.64 3.28 5.65
CA ALA A 67 12.30 4.06 4.46
C ALA A 67 11.91 3.14 3.28
N PRO A 68 10.75 3.37 2.65
CA PRO A 68 10.41 2.72 1.41
C PRO A 68 11.23 3.28 0.25
N LYS A 69 11.37 2.52 -0.84
CA LYS A 69 12.02 2.99 -2.08
C LYS A 69 11.21 4.09 -2.75
N ARG A 70 9.89 4.02 -2.64
CA ARG A 70 8.96 5.06 -3.09
C ARG A 70 8.42 5.78 -1.86
N PRO A 71 8.59 7.12 -1.74
CA PRO A 71 8.09 7.85 -0.59
C PRO A 71 6.59 7.59 -0.37
N GLY A 72 6.22 7.34 0.89
CA GLY A 72 4.82 7.14 1.29
C GLY A 72 4.19 5.79 0.93
N SER A 73 4.93 4.83 0.36
CA SER A 73 4.35 3.53 -0.02
C SER A 73 5.37 2.39 -0.09
N PHE A 74 5.01 1.20 0.38
CA PHE A 74 5.80 -0.01 0.16
C PHE A 74 5.34 -0.72 -1.11
N VAL A 75 6.22 -0.86 -2.09
CA VAL A 75 5.88 -1.50 -3.37
C VAL A 75 6.15 -3.01 -3.31
N LEU A 76 5.19 -3.81 -3.75
CA LEU A 76 5.28 -5.26 -3.89
C LEU A 76 5.35 -5.64 -5.37
N GLY A 77 6.21 -6.59 -5.73
CA GLY A 77 6.37 -7.05 -7.11
C GLY A 77 7.63 -7.88 -7.33
N SER A 78 7.92 -8.24 -8.58
CA SER A 78 9.06 -9.11 -8.90
C SER A 78 10.39 -8.36 -9.13
N ASP A 79 10.39 -7.03 -9.27
CA ASP A 79 11.59 -6.24 -9.54
C ASP A 79 12.30 -5.80 -8.24
N PRO A 80 13.51 -6.33 -7.94
CA PRO A 80 14.24 -5.99 -6.73
C PRO A 80 14.82 -4.58 -6.72
N LEU A 81 14.89 -3.87 -7.85
CA LEU A 81 15.35 -2.48 -7.89
C LEU A 81 14.23 -1.51 -7.52
N ARG A 82 12.97 -1.89 -7.78
CA ARG A 82 11.80 -1.00 -7.63
C ARG A 82 10.87 -1.38 -6.48
N CYS A 83 10.92 -2.62 -5.99
CA CYS A 83 10.02 -3.10 -4.94
C CYS A 83 10.68 -3.13 -3.57
N ASP A 84 9.93 -2.76 -2.54
CA ASP A 84 10.30 -2.89 -1.13
C ASP A 84 10.16 -4.31 -0.62
N VAL A 85 9.18 -5.03 -1.16
CA VAL A 85 8.94 -6.45 -0.89
C VAL A 85 8.96 -7.18 -2.23
N VAL A 86 10.01 -7.94 -2.45
CA VAL A 86 10.22 -8.69 -3.68
C VAL A 86 9.49 -10.02 -3.58
N LEU A 87 8.67 -10.31 -4.58
CA LEU A 87 7.95 -11.57 -4.73
C LEU A 87 8.71 -12.49 -5.68
N PRO A 88 8.56 -13.83 -5.57
CA PRO A 88 9.09 -14.74 -6.56
C PRO A 88 8.56 -14.40 -7.96
N SER A 89 9.42 -14.49 -8.98
CA SER A 89 9.00 -14.27 -10.37
C SER A 89 8.11 -15.41 -10.85
N LEU A 90 6.80 -15.21 -10.75
CA LEU A 90 5.77 -16.16 -11.20
C LEU A 90 4.95 -15.54 -12.34
N PRO A 91 4.33 -16.35 -13.21
CA PRO A 91 3.39 -15.85 -14.21
C PRO A 91 2.29 -15.00 -13.57
N GLY A 92 2.04 -13.83 -14.16
CA GLY A 92 1.02 -12.88 -13.69
C GLY A 92 1.50 -11.87 -12.63
N ILE A 93 2.66 -12.08 -12.01
CA ILE A 93 3.24 -11.10 -11.09
C ILE A 93 4.04 -10.06 -11.88
N ALA A 94 3.59 -8.82 -11.78
CA ALA A 94 4.21 -7.68 -12.45
C ALA A 94 5.51 -7.25 -11.74
N SER A 95 6.40 -6.56 -12.47
CA SER A 95 7.64 -6.01 -11.92
C SER A 95 7.37 -5.11 -10.71
N ARG A 96 6.33 -4.29 -10.79
CA ARG A 96 5.65 -3.64 -9.68
C ARG A 96 4.19 -4.04 -9.81
N HIS A 97 3.60 -4.64 -8.79
CA HIS A 97 2.27 -5.23 -8.88
C HIS A 97 1.24 -4.42 -8.09
N CYS A 98 1.55 -4.15 -6.83
CA CYS A 98 0.72 -3.34 -5.97
C CYS A 98 1.58 -2.60 -4.96
N GLU A 99 0.96 -1.71 -4.19
CA GLU A 99 1.63 -1.02 -3.09
C GLU A 99 0.75 -0.97 -1.86
N VAL A 100 1.38 -1.03 -0.70
CA VAL A 100 0.76 -0.76 0.59
C VAL A 100 1.11 0.66 1.00
N SER A 101 0.08 1.48 1.23
CA SER A 101 0.22 2.91 1.55
C SER A 101 -0.85 3.33 2.55
N PHE A 102 -1.00 4.65 2.75
CA PHE A 102 -2.04 5.23 3.58
C PHE A 102 -2.97 6.11 2.75
N ASP A 103 -4.27 6.07 3.06
CA ASP A 103 -5.22 7.03 2.51
C ASP A 103 -5.26 8.34 3.31
N ALA A 104 -6.13 9.26 2.90
CA ALA A 104 -6.28 10.57 3.53
C ALA A 104 -6.75 10.50 4.99
N GLU A 105 -7.41 9.41 5.40
CA GLU A 105 -7.84 9.17 6.77
C GLU A 105 -6.77 8.44 7.60
N GLY A 106 -5.59 8.19 7.03
CA GLY A 106 -4.50 7.46 7.68
C GLY A 106 -4.79 5.97 7.85
N ARG A 107 -5.70 5.41 7.05
CA ARG A 107 -5.96 3.97 7.02
C ARG A 107 -4.95 3.30 6.11
N LEU A 108 -4.53 2.10 6.49
CA LEU A 108 -3.67 1.28 5.64
C LEU A 108 -4.48 0.78 4.45
N VAL A 109 -3.94 0.94 3.24
CA VAL A 109 -4.60 0.52 2.00
C VAL A 109 -3.63 -0.23 1.10
N LEU A 110 -4.18 -1.11 0.24
CA LEU A 110 -3.45 -1.72 -0.86
C LEU A 110 -3.99 -1.19 -2.18
N ASN A 111 -3.14 -0.58 -2.99
CA ASN A 111 -3.48 -0.13 -4.34
C ASN A 111 -2.90 -1.13 -5.34
N ASP A 112 -3.76 -1.80 -6.08
CA ASP A 112 -3.35 -2.62 -7.23
C ASP A 112 -3.22 -1.72 -8.47
N PHE A 113 -2.16 -1.93 -9.24
CA PHE A 113 -1.94 -1.29 -10.55
C PHE A 113 -1.38 -2.31 -11.54
N SER A 114 -1.71 -3.59 -11.34
CA SER A 114 -1.20 -4.70 -12.12
C SER A 114 -2.16 -5.11 -13.23
N ASP A 115 -1.65 -5.79 -14.24
CA ASP A 115 -2.48 -6.29 -15.35
C ASP A 115 -3.33 -7.52 -14.99
N ARG A 116 -3.02 -8.19 -13.86
CA ARG A 116 -3.65 -9.46 -13.47
C ARG A 116 -4.44 -9.39 -12.18
N GLY A 117 -4.32 -8.28 -11.47
CA GLY A 117 -5.05 -7.97 -10.26
C GLY A 117 -4.48 -8.62 -9.01
N THR A 118 -4.91 -8.05 -7.89
CA THR A 118 -4.66 -8.55 -6.54
C THR A 118 -5.99 -8.90 -5.90
N GLN A 119 -6.04 -10.02 -5.19
CA GLN A 119 -7.21 -10.42 -4.42
C GLN A 119 -6.94 -10.17 -2.92
N VAL A 120 -7.88 -9.52 -2.25
CA VAL A 120 -7.87 -9.40 -0.78
C VAL A 120 -9.08 -10.15 -0.21
N TRP A 121 -8.80 -11.01 0.74
CA TRP A 121 -9.79 -11.76 1.49
C TRP A 121 -10.02 -11.09 2.84
N TYR A 122 -11.29 -10.87 3.18
CA TYR A 122 -11.74 -10.52 4.51
C TYR A 122 -12.43 -11.74 5.09
N ASP A 123 -11.79 -12.34 6.09
CA ASP A 123 -12.11 -13.65 6.67
C ASP A 123 -12.09 -14.79 5.64
N TRP A 124 -13.24 -15.08 5.03
CA TRP A 124 -13.42 -16.11 3.99
C TRP A 124 -14.04 -15.55 2.71
N GLU A 125 -14.25 -14.23 2.63
CA GLU A 125 -14.88 -13.58 1.50
C GLU A 125 -13.86 -12.77 0.70
N SER A 126 -13.93 -12.88 -0.62
CA SER A 126 -13.18 -12.02 -1.54
C SER A 126 -13.95 -11.84 -2.83
N ASN A 127 -13.70 -10.73 -3.53
CA ASN A 127 -14.32 -10.43 -4.83
C ASN A 127 -13.42 -10.85 -6.01
N GLY A 128 -12.55 -11.85 -5.81
CA GLY A 128 -11.59 -12.26 -6.83
C GLY A 128 -10.43 -11.28 -7.03
N ASP A 129 -9.67 -11.49 -8.09
CA ASP A 129 -8.61 -10.58 -8.52
C ASP A 129 -9.22 -9.28 -9.06
N GLN A 130 -8.73 -8.14 -8.58
CA GLN A 130 -9.15 -6.81 -9.03
C GLN A 130 -7.93 -6.00 -9.49
N THR A 131 -8.08 -5.33 -10.64
CA THR A 131 -7.08 -4.43 -11.24
C THR A 131 -7.48 -2.98 -11.00
N ASP A 132 -6.50 -2.08 -10.87
CA ASP A 132 -6.74 -0.64 -10.64
C ASP A 132 -7.69 -0.38 -9.46
N TYR A 133 -7.55 -1.19 -8.40
CA TYR A 133 -8.46 -1.22 -7.27
C TYR A 133 -7.73 -0.98 -5.95
N THR A 134 -8.42 -0.32 -5.02
CA THR A 134 -7.90 -0.02 -3.68
C THR A 134 -8.66 -0.81 -2.62
N TRP A 135 -7.92 -1.60 -1.84
CA TRP A 135 -8.44 -2.39 -0.72
C TRP A 135 -8.12 -1.72 0.61
N LEU A 136 -9.08 -1.67 1.53
CA LEU A 136 -8.85 -1.21 2.90
C LEU A 136 -8.24 -2.34 3.72
N LEU A 137 -7.11 -2.07 4.37
CA LEU A 137 -6.37 -3.05 5.16
C LEU A 137 -6.41 -2.75 6.67
N SER A 138 -6.70 -1.51 7.06
CA SER A 138 -6.93 -1.13 8.45
C SER A 138 -8.02 -0.06 8.56
N SER A 139 -8.51 0.15 9.77
CA SER A 139 -9.52 1.17 10.08
C SER A 139 -8.90 2.52 10.49
N GLY A 140 -7.56 2.64 10.43
CA GLY A 140 -6.83 3.84 10.84
C GLY A 140 -7.06 4.19 12.30
N CYS A 141 -7.28 5.48 12.60
CA CYS A 141 -7.65 5.97 13.94
C CYS A 141 -9.13 5.75 14.30
N SER A 142 -9.83 4.83 13.63
CA SER A 142 -11.25 4.55 13.86
C SER A 142 -11.49 3.07 14.14
N HIS A 143 -12.70 2.74 14.62
CA HIS A 143 -13.15 1.36 14.76
C HIS A 143 -14.02 0.91 13.58
N GLY A 144 -13.97 1.59 12.42
CA GLY A 144 -14.72 1.21 11.22
C GLY A 144 -14.19 -0.05 10.53
N PHE A 145 -14.74 -0.41 9.37
CA PHE A 145 -14.20 -1.50 8.56
C PHE A 145 -12.71 -1.27 8.23
N PRO A 146 -11.85 -2.31 8.27
CA PRO A 146 -12.13 -3.73 8.57
C PRO A 146 -11.84 -4.14 10.03
N SER A 147 -12.08 -3.29 11.04
CA SER A 147 -11.74 -3.57 12.46
C SER A 147 -12.37 -4.85 13.03
N THR A 148 -13.54 -5.23 12.54
CA THR A 148 -14.28 -6.44 12.97
C THR A 148 -13.83 -7.70 12.23
N VAL A 149 -13.08 -7.55 11.14
CA VAL A 149 -12.55 -8.66 10.34
C VAL A 149 -11.43 -9.31 11.14
N GLN A 150 -11.50 -10.63 11.31
CA GLN A 150 -10.49 -11.36 12.08
C GLN A 150 -9.22 -11.58 11.25
N ARG A 151 -9.40 -11.83 9.95
CA ARG A 151 -8.34 -12.24 9.05
C ARG A 151 -8.37 -11.45 7.75
N ILE A 152 -7.29 -10.74 7.44
CA ILE A 152 -7.10 -10.13 6.12
C ILE A 152 -5.98 -10.89 5.39
N THR A 153 -6.28 -11.51 4.25
CA THR A 153 -5.27 -12.20 3.43
C THR A 153 -5.11 -11.49 2.09
N ILE A 154 -3.88 -11.11 1.77
CA ILE A 154 -3.50 -10.56 0.47
C ILE A 154 -2.99 -11.72 -0.40
N ASP A 155 -3.62 -11.95 -1.55
CA ASP A 155 -3.23 -12.95 -2.53
C ASP A 155 -2.78 -12.25 -3.82
N ILE A 156 -1.49 -12.37 -4.12
CA ILE A 156 -0.88 -11.85 -5.34
C ILE A 156 -0.54 -13.05 -6.21
N GLN A 157 -1.49 -13.47 -7.05
CA GLN A 157 -1.30 -14.54 -8.04
C GLN A 157 -0.76 -15.85 -7.40
N GLY A 158 -1.30 -16.23 -6.23
CA GLY A 158 -0.90 -17.42 -5.47
C GLY A 158 0.16 -17.15 -4.40
N VAL A 159 0.73 -15.95 -4.33
CA VAL A 159 1.62 -15.53 -3.25
C VAL A 159 0.79 -14.91 -2.13
N ARG A 160 0.44 -15.74 -1.15
CA ARG A 160 -0.52 -15.39 -0.09
C ARG A 160 0.13 -14.99 1.22
N PHE A 161 -0.11 -13.74 1.62
CA PHE A 161 0.27 -13.22 2.94
C PHE A 161 -0.97 -12.96 3.78
N GLN A 162 -0.96 -13.47 5.00
CA GLN A 162 -1.80 -12.97 6.06
C GLN A 162 -1.26 -11.61 6.51
N LEU A 163 -2.09 -10.58 6.44
CA LEU A 163 -1.77 -9.28 7.00
C LEU A 163 -2.10 -9.26 8.49
N VAL A 164 -1.15 -8.81 9.30
CA VAL A 164 -1.33 -8.51 10.72
C VAL A 164 -0.98 -7.04 10.93
N VAL A 165 -1.98 -6.20 11.17
CA VAL A 165 -1.76 -4.78 11.45
C VAL A 165 -1.39 -4.61 12.92
N ASN A 166 -0.40 -3.75 13.21
CA ASN A 166 -0.03 -3.44 14.58
C ASN A 166 -1.12 -2.60 15.26
N ASP A 167 -1.35 -2.84 16.55
CA ASP A 167 -2.34 -2.09 17.31
C ASP A 167 -1.74 -0.79 17.85
N HIS A 168 -2.26 0.33 17.34
CA HIS A 168 -1.85 1.69 17.74
C HIS A 168 -2.94 2.41 18.55
N SER A 169 -3.96 1.69 19.04
CA SER A 169 -5.08 2.29 19.79
C SER A 169 -4.69 2.92 21.12
N ALA A 170 -3.51 2.57 21.65
CA ALA A 170 -2.96 3.19 22.86
C ALA A 170 -2.52 4.65 22.64
N ASP A 171 -2.16 5.04 21.40
CA ASP A 171 -1.69 6.38 21.07
C ASP A 171 -1.95 6.72 19.59
N TRP A 172 -3.18 7.12 19.29
CA TRP A 172 -3.58 7.50 17.92
C TRP A 172 -2.90 8.78 17.42
N ASP A 173 -2.50 9.69 18.30
CA ASP A 173 -1.87 10.95 17.91
C ASP A 173 -0.41 10.73 17.47
N ALA A 174 0.33 9.87 18.17
CA ALA A 174 1.64 9.41 17.71
C ALA A 174 1.53 8.66 16.38
N TYR A 175 0.55 7.77 16.24
CA TYR A 175 0.30 7.07 14.98
C TYR A 175 0.01 8.02 13.82
N ARG A 176 -0.87 9.01 14.00
CA ARG A 176 -1.19 10.02 12.98
C ARG A 176 0.05 10.80 12.58
N THR A 177 0.86 11.21 13.55
CA THR A 177 2.12 11.92 13.31
C THR A 177 3.08 11.08 12.48
N ASN A 178 3.22 9.78 12.79
CA ASN A 178 4.06 8.86 12.05
C ASN A 178 3.55 8.64 10.61
N VAL A 179 2.24 8.48 10.43
CA VAL A 179 1.62 8.34 9.10
C VAL A 179 1.85 9.60 8.27
N GLU A 180 1.61 10.79 8.84
CA GLU A 180 1.85 12.05 8.13
C GLU A 180 3.31 12.23 7.73
N ALA A 181 4.24 11.93 8.65
CA ALA A 181 5.67 12.01 8.37
C ALA A 181 6.08 11.02 7.27
N PHE A 182 5.50 9.81 7.28
CA PHE A 182 5.74 8.77 6.27
C PHE A 182 5.23 9.16 4.88
N VAL A 183 4.02 9.71 4.79
CA VAL A 183 3.41 10.15 3.53
C VAL A 183 4.11 11.38 2.96
N LYS A 184 4.58 12.30 3.83
CA LYS A 184 5.29 13.53 3.44
C LYS A 184 6.79 13.31 3.16
N GLN A 185 7.29 12.07 3.13
CA GLN A 185 8.69 11.81 2.84
C GLN A 185 9.07 12.42 1.47
N PRO A 186 10.18 13.17 1.39
CA PRO A 186 10.61 13.76 0.13
C PRO A 186 11.03 12.66 -0.85
N SER A 187 10.85 12.93 -2.15
CA SER A 187 11.42 12.08 -3.18
C SER A 187 12.94 12.04 -3.01
N TRP A 188 13.58 10.87 -3.09
CA TRP A 188 15.04 10.78 -3.00
C TRP A 188 15.76 11.60 -4.09
N THR A 189 15.05 11.97 -5.17
CA THR A 189 15.53 12.90 -6.19
C THR A 189 15.70 14.34 -5.70
N ASP A 190 14.94 14.81 -4.71
CA ASP A 190 15.08 16.16 -4.15
C ASP A 190 16.33 16.32 -3.27
N GLY A 191 16.85 15.22 -2.71
CA GLY A 191 18.06 15.24 -1.88
C GLY A 191 19.36 15.39 -2.69
N LEU A 192 19.37 14.95 -3.94
CA LEU A 192 20.55 14.97 -4.82
C LEU A 192 20.76 16.29 -5.56
N THR A 193 19.74 17.15 -5.65
CA THR A 193 19.85 18.48 -6.29
C THR A 193 20.52 19.53 -5.40
N SER A 194 20.61 19.28 -4.09
CA SER A 194 21.21 20.21 -3.11
C SER A 194 22.76 20.23 -3.12
N GLY A 195 23.40 19.35 -3.88
CA GLY A 195 24.86 19.11 -3.81
C GLY A 195 25.70 19.57 -5.01
N TRP A 196 25.09 19.98 -6.12
CA TRP A 196 25.81 20.45 -7.32
C TRP A 196 25.21 21.73 -7.89
N ASP A 197 25.29 22.80 -7.10
CA ASP A 197 25.08 24.14 -7.62
C ASP A 197 26.42 24.77 -8.00
N ARG A 198 26.92 24.43 -9.21
CA ARG A 198 27.92 25.21 -9.97
C ARG A 198 28.13 24.61 -11.35
N THR A 199 27.18 24.82 -12.26
CA THR A 199 27.38 25.43 -13.58
C THR A 199 26.10 25.31 -14.38
N SER A 200 25.66 26.44 -14.90
CA SER A 200 24.51 26.66 -15.77
C SER A 200 24.42 25.64 -16.91
N VAL A 201 23.45 24.73 -16.81
CA VAL A 201 22.82 24.09 -17.96
C VAL A 201 21.32 24.11 -17.70
N ASN A 202 20.57 24.73 -18.61
CA ASN A 202 19.11 24.86 -18.51
C ASN A 202 18.45 23.52 -18.17
N PRO A 203 17.56 23.44 -17.17
CA PRO A 203 16.81 22.22 -16.95
C PRO A 203 15.86 22.01 -18.13
N VAL A 204 16.10 20.96 -18.91
CA VAL A 204 15.06 20.38 -19.75
C VAL A 204 14.02 19.84 -18.78
N VAL A 205 12.92 20.56 -18.69
CA VAL A 205 11.74 20.21 -17.89
C VAL A 205 11.35 18.76 -18.23
N PRO A 206 11.25 17.84 -17.26
CA PRO A 206 10.62 16.55 -17.51
C PRO A 206 9.18 16.80 -17.95
N LEU A 207 8.81 16.24 -19.10
CA LEU A 207 7.51 16.33 -19.77
C LEU A 207 6.40 15.56 -19.02
N PHE A 208 6.37 15.68 -17.70
CA PHE A 208 5.25 15.27 -16.84
C PHE A 208 4.82 16.45 -15.99
N SER A 209 4.70 17.63 -16.59
CA SER A 209 4.05 18.78 -15.98
C SER A 209 2.57 18.80 -16.32
N SER A 210 1.76 18.91 -15.27
CA SER A 210 0.36 19.34 -15.27
C SER A 210 -0.62 18.48 -16.06
N ILE A 211 -0.97 17.31 -15.52
CA ILE A 211 -2.36 16.88 -15.65
C ILE A 211 -3.14 17.78 -14.69
N PRO A 212 -4.06 18.64 -15.16
CA PRO A 212 -4.88 19.42 -14.25
C PRO A 212 -5.66 18.44 -13.36
N SER A 213 -5.61 18.65 -12.05
CA SER A 213 -6.29 17.80 -11.06
C SER A 213 -7.80 17.72 -11.30
N PHE A 214 -8.36 18.65 -12.08
CA PHE A 214 -9.75 18.67 -12.49
C PHE A 214 -9.90 18.58 -14.01
N GLN A 215 -10.74 17.64 -14.47
CA GLN A 215 -11.11 17.50 -15.87
C GLN A 215 -12.58 17.85 -16.06
N HIS A 216 -12.87 18.62 -17.12
CA HIS A 216 -14.25 18.92 -17.52
C HIS A 216 -14.79 17.78 -18.38
N ILE A 217 -15.92 17.21 -17.97
CA ILE A 217 -16.62 16.14 -18.69
C ILE A 217 -17.94 16.70 -19.20
N PHE A 218 -18.17 16.56 -20.49
CA PHE A 218 -19.42 16.96 -21.13
C PHE A 218 -20.32 15.73 -21.31
N VAL A 219 -21.44 15.70 -20.60
CA VAL A 219 -22.42 14.62 -20.70
C VAL A 219 -23.53 15.08 -21.65
N LYS A 220 -23.66 14.40 -22.79
CA LYS A 220 -24.78 14.62 -23.72
C LYS A 220 -25.99 13.82 -23.24
N SER A 221 -27.11 14.49 -23.03
CA SER A 221 -28.40 13.84 -22.80
C SER A 221 -28.80 13.02 -24.03
N ILE A 222 -29.36 11.83 -23.80
CA ILE A 222 -30.05 11.05 -24.84
C ILE A 222 -31.51 11.51 -24.81
N GLY A 223 -31.83 12.51 -25.65
CA GLY A 223 -33.16 13.12 -25.80
C GLY A 223 -33.09 14.36 -26.71
N GLU A 224 -34.18 14.68 -27.40
CA GLU A 224 -34.26 15.62 -28.55
C GLU A 224 -33.87 17.09 -28.29
N GLU A 225 -33.39 17.46 -27.11
CA GLU A 225 -32.85 18.81 -26.84
C GLU A 225 -31.35 18.79 -26.50
N PRO A 226 -30.52 19.64 -27.14
CA PRO A 226 -29.08 19.68 -26.93
C PRO A 226 -28.72 20.52 -25.69
N SER A 227 -29.28 20.20 -24.52
CA SER A 227 -28.80 20.75 -23.24
C SER A 227 -27.72 19.80 -22.69
N GLY A 228 -26.47 19.97 -23.11
CA GLY A 228 -25.38 19.20 -22.54
C GLY A 228 -25.02 19.71 -21.14
N GLU A 229 -24.80 18.79 -20.21
CA GLU A 229 -24.43 19.14 -18.83
C GLU A 229 -22.91 19.02 -18.67
N MET A 230 -22.29 20.05 -18.08
CA MET A 230 -20.86 20.10 -17.82
C MET A 230 -20.59 19.70 -16.38
N TYR A 231 -19.65 18.77 -16.19
CA TYR A 231 -19.25 18.28 -14.88
C TYR A 231 -17.75 18.47 -14.68
N LEU A 232 -17.37 18.74 -13.43
CA LEU A 232 -15.99 18.79 -12.98
C LEU A 232 -15.67 17.48 -12.25
N TRP A 233 -14.66 16.76 -12.73
CA TRP A 233 -14.19 15.54 -12.09
C TRP A 233 -12.78 15.72 -11.56
N ASN A 234 -12.57 15.39 -10.29
CA ASN A 234 -11.28 15.46 -9.65
C ASN A 234 -10.50 14.15 -9.90
N LEU A 235 -9.52 14.18 -10.80
CA LEU A 235 -8.70 13.01 -11.13
C LEU A 235 -7.75 12.59 -10.00
N SER A 236 -7.52 13.45 -9.01
CA SER A 236 -6.81 13.08 -7.78
C SER A 236 -7.71 12.36 -6.76
N ARG A 237 -9.03 12.32 -7.01
CA ARG A 237 -10.05 11.66 -6.19
C ARG A 237 -11.15 11.05 -7.08
N PRO A 238 -10.84 10.07 -7.93
CA PRO A 238 -11.79 9.54 -8.93
C PRO A 238 -13.04 8.90 -8.32
N TRP A 239 -13.02 8.56 -7.03
CA TRP A 239 -14.14 8.03 -6.25
C TRP A 239 -15.12 9.08 -5.71
N GLU A 240 -14.81 10.38 -5.80
CA GLU A 240 -15.78 11.44 -5.48
C GLU A 240 -16.82 11.57 -6.61
N PRO A 241 -18.12 11.79 -6.29
CA PRO A 241 -19.14 12.05 -7.30
C PRO A 241 -18.77 13.26 -8.16
N MET A 242 -19.00 13.17 -9.47
CA MET A 242 -18.82 14.29 -10.39
C MET A 242 -19.67 15.49 -9.94
N VAL A 243 -19.05 16.66 -9.86
CA VAL A 243 -19.75 17.89 -9.44
C VAL A 243 -20.26 18.60 -10.69
N LYS A 244 -21.57 18.88 -10.76
CA LYS A 244 -22.14 19.67 -11.86
C LYS A 244 -21.54 21.07 -11.83
N ALA A 245 -20.89 21.48 -12.91
CA ALA A 245 -20.37 22.83 -13.03
C ALA A 245 -21.57 23.76 -13.24
N ALA A 246 -21.78 24.70 -12.30
CA ALA A 246 -22.77 25.75 -12.50
C ALA A 246 -22.31 26.67 -13.63
N ALA A 247 -23.21 26.97 -14.56
CA ALA A 247 -23.01 27.94 -15.62
C ALA A 247 -22.97 29.37 -15.05
#